data_AF-A0A9P8RTL2-F1
#
_entry.id   AF-A0A9P8RTL2-F1
#
_cell.length_a   1.000
_cell.length_b   1.000
_cell.length_c   1.000
_cell.angle_alpha   90.00
_cell.angle_beta   90.00
_cell.angle_gamma   90.00
#
_symmetry.space_group_name_H-M   'P 1'
#
loop_
_entity.id
_entity.type
_entity.pdbx_description
1 polymer ?
#
loop_
_entity_poly.entity_id
_entity_poly.type
_entity_poly.pdbx_seq_one_letter_code
_entity_poly.pdbx_strand_id
1 'polypeptide(L)'
;MDSDGTSCAVSQDKSAYWTPALYFVGENEITELVEQTGGMLVYYFLNGKNIKAFPPGFQMIAGDSRQRNFTWPIPDPEKSFWSGDAVSQKALSQKALGFNCLNYSRDPEPSLFRHFLPDKSYLDGNCRDGIRLELMFPSCWNGRDTDTSNHKSHVAYPSLVMTGDCPVGFSTQLPGLYYETIWNTYAFKDRAGKFVLSNGDPTGMRPS
;
A
#
# COMPACT_ATOMS: atom_id res chain seq x y z
N MET A 1 -0.24 19.96 16.14
CA MET A 1 0.27 18.81 16.91
C MET A 1 1.78 18.86 16.81
N ASP A 2 2.44 19.46 17.80
CA ASP A 2 3.90 19.36 17.94
C ASP A 2 4.18 18.09 18.74
N SER A 3 4.63 17.02 18.06
CA SER A 3 5.12 15.82 18.72
C SER A 3 6.64 15.91 18.84
N ASP A 4 7.16 15.92 20.06
CA ASP A 4 8.60 15.92 20.36
C ASP A 4 9.21 14.51 20.47
N GLY A 5 8.42 13.46 20.23
CA GLY A 5 8.89 12.06 20.22
C GLY A 5 8.46 11.30 18.96
N THR A 6 9.24 10.28 18.59
CA THR A 6 8.92 9.31 17.54
C THR A 6 9.32 7.90 17.99
N SER A 7 8.55 6.89 17.58
CA SER A 7 8.92 5.48 17.72
C SER A 7 9.74 4.96 16.54
N CYS A 8 9.99 5.80 15.53
CA CYS A 8 10.80 5.45 14.37
C CYS A 8 12.29 5.38 14.74
N ALA A 9 13.05 4.56 14.02
CA ALA A 9 14.51 4.50 14.17
C ALA A 9 15.20 5.83 13.81
N VAL A 10 14.58 6.64 12.94
CA VAL A 10 15.05 7.97 12.55
C VAL A 10 14.34 9.02 13.41
N SER A 11 15.07 9.64 14.34
CA SER A 11 14.49 10.55 15.35
C SER A 11 13.92 11.85 14.77
N GLN A 12 14.34 12.23 13.57
CA GLN A 12 13.84 13.41 12.85
C GLN A 12 12.47 13.15 12.19
N ASP A 13 12.05 11.89 12.06
CA ASP A 13 10.75 11.55 11.51
C ASP A 13 9.67 11.68 12.60
N LYS A 14 8.98 12.82 12.60
CA LYS A 14 7.86 13.14 13.50
C LYS A 14 6.50 12.83 12.87
N SER A 15 6.47 12.09 11.76
CA SER A 15 5.25 11.76 11.05
C SER A 15 4.45 10.68 11.77
N ALA A 16 3.11 10.72 11.61
CA ALA A 16 2.24 9.65 12.08
C ALA A 16 1.89 8.73 10.91
N TYR A 17 2.10 7.43 11.10
CA TYR A 17 1.85 6.41 10.10
C TYR A 17 0.77 5.45 10.56
N TRP A 18 -0.13 5.12 9.65
CA TRP A 18 -1.16 4.11 9.88
C TRP A 18 -1.32 3.22 8.65
N THR A 19 -1.41 1.91 8.90
CA THR A 19 -1.78 0.90 7.91
C THR A 19 -2.85 -0.02 8.52
N PRO A 20 -3.75 -0.60 7.72
CA PRO A 20 -4.75 -1.52 8.22
C PRO A 20 -4.09 -2.79 8.79
N ALA A 21 -4.52 -3.21 9.97
CA ALA A 21 -4.08 -4.46 10.57
C ALA A 21 -4.72 -5.67 9.87
N LEU A 22 -4.03 -6.82 9.85
CA LEU A 22 -4.56 -8.07 9.34
C LEU A 22 -5.03 -8.97 10.49
N TYR A 23 -6.24 -9.50 10.37
CA TYR A 23 -6.83 -10.41 11.33
C TYR A 23 -7.17 -11.76 10.68
N PHE A 24 -7.10 -12.82 11.46
CA PHE A 24 -7.64 -14.13 11.12
C PHE A 24 -8.97 -14.34 11.84
N VAL A 25 -10.01 -14.72 11.10
CA VAL A 25 -11.33 -15.07 11.63
C VAL A 25 -11.53 -16.57 11.46
N GLY A 26 -11.52 -17.30 12.59
CA GLY A 26 -11.76 -18.75 12.62
C GLY A 26 -13.24 -19.11 12.42
N GLU A 27 -13.53 -20.41 12.28
CA GLU A 27 -14.92 -20.92 12.13
C GLU A 27 -15.82 -20.63 13.33
N ASN A 28 -15.22 -20.47 14.52
CA ASN A 28 -15.92 -20.09 15.75
C ASN A 28 -16.10 -18.57 15.90
N GLU A 29 -15.87 -17.80 14.84
CA GLU A 29 -15.90 -16.33 14.80
C GLU A 29 -14.88 -15.65 15.73
N ILE A 30 -13.95 -16.40 16.32
CA ILE A 30 -12.84 -15.82 17.07
C ILE A 30 -11.92 -15.11 16.08
N THR A 31 -11.66 -13.83 16.38
CA THR A 31 -10.81 -12.96 15.59
C THR A 31 -9.47 -12.79 16.28
N GLU A 32 -8.38 -13.12 15.59
CA GLU A 32 -7.01 -13.04 16.10
C GLU A 32 -6.19 -12.06 15.25
N LEU A 33 -5.42 -11.20 15.90
CA LEU A 33 -4.45 -10.35 15.20
C LEU A 33 -3.34 -11.24 14.63
N VAL A 34 -3.10 -11.14 13.33
CA VAL A 34 -1.97 -11.84 12.70
C VAL A 34 -0.68 -11.15 13.14
N GLU A 35 0.37 -11.91 13.42
CA GLU A 35 1.63 -11.32 13.86
C GLU A 35 2.34 -10.58 12.72
N GLN A 36 2.82 -9.36 12.99
CA GLN A 36 3.72 -8.65 12.07
C GLN A 36 5.15 -9.17 12.23
N THR A 37 5.76 -9.58 11.13
CA THR A 37 7.17 -10.00 11.13
C THR A 37 8.06 -8.79 10.89
N GLY A 38 8.80 -8.36 11.92
CA GLY A 38 9.74 -7.23 11.83
C GLY A 38 9.11 -5.83 11.90
N GLY A 39 7.79 -5.74 12.04
CA GLY A 39 7.04 -4.48 12.09
C GLY A 39 6.79 -3.85 10.72
N MET A 40 6.30 -2.61 10.72
CA MET A 40 6.08 -1.83 9.50
C MET A 40 7.35 -1.05 9.13
N LEU A 41 7.74 -1.13 7.87
CA LEU A 41 8.82 -0.34 7.28
C LEU A 41 8.25 0.80 6.44
N VAL A 42 8.84 1.99 6.60
CA VAL A 42 8.52 3.18 5.82
C VAL A 42 9.76 3.57 5.03
N TYR A 43 9.64 3.53 3.70
CA TYR A 43 10.70 3.90 2.79
C TYR A 43 10.44 5.28 2.17
N TYR A 44 11.49 6.08 2.09
CA TYR A 44 11.52 7.37 1.43
C TYR A 44 12.32 7.27 0.14
N PHE A 45 11.64 7.38 -1.00
CA PHE A 45 12.25 7.34 -2.31
C PHE A 45 12.49 8.73 -2.88
N LEU A 46 13.71 8.95 -3.37
CA LEU A 46 14.11 10.20 -4.02
C LEU A 46 14.20 10.05 -5.55
N ASN A 47 13.17 9.46 -6.16
CA ASN A 47 13.19 9.06 -7.58
C ASN A 47 12.85 10.19 -8.58
N GLY A 48 12.65 11.41 -8.09
CA GLY A 48 12.23 12.58 -8.86
C GLY A 48 13.35 13.58 -9.18
N LYS A 49 13.02 14.57 -10.01
CA LYS A 49 13.88 15.74 -10.28
C LYS A 49 13.38 16.91 -9.43
N ASN A 50 14.27 17.59 -8.71
CA ASN A 50 13.95 18.75 -7.86
C ASN A 50 12.91 18.45 -6.76
N ILE A 51 13.07 17.33 -6.08
CA ILE A 51 12.19 16.90 -4.97
C ILE A 51 12.15 17.96 -3.87
N LYS A 52 10.94 18.28 -3.41
CA LYS A 52 10.69 19.18 -2.28
C LYS A 52 10.27 18.38 -1.06
N ALA A 53 10.85 18.69 0.10
CA ALA A 53 10.41 18.11 1.36
C ALA A 53 8.91 18.37 1.58
N PHE A 54 8.25 17.48 2.32
CA PHE A 54 6.87 17.70 2.76
C PHE A 54 6.78 19.01 3.57
N PRO A 55 5.83 19.90 3.25
CA PRO A 55 5.63 21.10 4.05
C PRO A 55 5.10 20.75 5.45
N PRO A 56 5.29 21.63 6.45
CA PRO A 56 4.71 21.41 7.78
C PRO A 56 3.19 21.22 7.73
N GLY A 57 2.67 20.25 8.48
CA GLY A 57 1.23 19.95 8.54
C GLY A 57 0.68 19.19 7.33
N PHE A 58 1.55 18.64 6.47
CA PHE A 58 1.13 17.83 5.34
C PHE A 58 0.41 16.55 5.77
N GLN A 59 -0.75 16.28 5.19
CA GLN A 59 -1.55 15.09 5.49
C GLN A 59 -2.08 14.47 4.21
N MET A 60 -1.92 13.16 4.06
CA MET A 60 -2.45 12.45 2.89
C MET A 60 -2.87 11.02 3.22
N ILE A 61 -3.82 10.50 2.45
CA ILE A 61 -4.27 9.10 2.50
C ILE A 61 -4.05 8.46 1.13
N ALA A 62 -3.32 7.34 1.07
CA ALA A 62 -3.23 6.49 -0.11
C ALA A 62 -4.20 5.29 -0.02
N GLY A 63 -4.59 4.74 -1.17
CA GLY A 63 -5.58 3.67 -1.28
C GLY A 63 -7.04 4.13 -1.17
N ASP A 64 -7.98 3.20 -1.35
CA ASP A 64 -9.42 3.44 -1.19
C ASP A 64 -10.08 2.22 -0.51
N SER A 65 -10.52 2.39 0.74
CA SER A 65 -11.20 1.33 1.51
C SER A 65 -12.59 0.96 0.98
N ARG A 66 -13.10 1.71 0.00
CA ARG A 66 -14.36 1.44 -0.70
C ARG A 66 -14.15 0.85 -2.09
N GLN A 67 -12.91 0.56 -2.48
CA GLN A 67 -12.62 -0.12 -3.73
C GLN A 67 -13.32 -1.48 -3.75
N ARG A 68 -14.04 -1.77 -4.84
CA ARG A 68 -14.81 -3.02 -4.97
C ARG A 68 -14.28 -3.99 -6.02
N ASN A 69 -13.45 -3.49 -6.94
CA ASN A 69 -12.99 -4.29 -8.07
C ASN A 69 -11.64 -3.80 -8.58
N PHE A 70 -10.83 -4.75 -9.03
CA PHE A 70 -9.60 -4.56 -9.76
C PHE A 70 -9.73 -5.30 -11.10
N THR A 71 -9.85 -4.54 -12.18
CA THR A 71 -10.16 -5.07 -13.52
C THR A 71 -8.93 -5.17 -14.42
N TRP A 72 -7.74 -4.85 -13.90
CA TRP A 72 -6.50 -4.89 -14.67
C TRP A 72 -5.86 -6.29 -14.58
N PRO A 73 -4.99 -6.65 -15.53
CA PRO A 73 -4.28 -7.93 -15.45
C PRO A 73 -3.30 -7.97 -14.27
N ILE A 74 -3.06 -9.18 -13.76
CA ILE A 74 -2.04 -9.49 -12.75
C ILE A 74 -1.18 -10.63 -13.30
N PRO A 75 0.14 -10.45 -13.48
CA PRO A 75 0.88 -9.21 -13.24
C PRO A 75 0.44 -8.06 -14.15
N ASP A 76 0.74 -6.85 -13.70
CA ASP A 76 0.64 -5.67 -14.57
C ASP A 76 1.47 -5.87 -15.85
N PRO A 77 1.00 -5.40 -17.02
CA PRO A 77 1.79 -5.39 -18.24
C PRO A 77 3.04 -4.54 -18.04
N GLU A 78 4.04 -4.69 -18.90
CA GLU A 78 5.23 -3.82 -18.82
C GLU A 78 4.81 -2.34 -18.85
N LYS A 79 5.43 -1.55 -17.97
CA LYS A 79 5.10 -0.13 -17.75
C LYS A 79 5.17 0.71 -19.02
N SER A 80 5.97 0.30 -20.01
CA SER A 80 6.06 0.91 -21.34
C SER A 80 4.77 0.83 -22.16
N PHE A 81 3.91 -0.16 -21.87
CA PHE A 81 2.62 -0.35 -22.56
C PHE A 81 1.45 0.35 -21.85
N TRP A 82 1.68 0.97 -20.70
CA TRP A 82 0.61 1.64 -19.97
C TRP A 82 0.18 2.91 -20.70
N SER A 83 -1.10 2.99 -21.05
CA SER A 83 -1.68 4.12 -21.76
C SER A 83 -3.20 4.20 -21.51
N GLY A 84 -3.82 5.32 -21.91
CA GLY A 84 -5.27 5.52 -21.76
C GLY A 84 -5.74 5.38 -20.31
N ASP A 85 -6.79 4.60 -20.08
CA ASP A 85 -7.38 4.41 -18.74
C ASP A 85 -6.43 3.73 -17.74
N ALA A 86 -5.44 2.97 -18.22
CA ALA A 86 -4.47 2.28 -17.38
C ALA A 86 -3.53 3.25 -16.63
N VAL A 87 -3.40 4.49 -17.10
CA VAL A 87 -2.64 5.57 -16.44
C VAL A 87 -3.54 6.62 -15.78
N SER A 88 -4.85 6.36 -15.67
CA SER A 88 -5.75 7.20 -14.88
C SER A 88 -5.36 7.16 -13.40
N GLN A 89 -5.62 8.25 -12.66
CA GLN A 89 -5.30 8.31 -11.23
C GLN A 89 -5.96 7.19 -10.41
N LYS A 90 -7.14 6.73 -10.84
CA LYS A 90 -7.83 5.58 -10.24
C LYS A 90 -7.10 4.26 -10.51
N ALA A 91 -6.64 4.05 -11.75
CA ALA A 91 -5.87 2.85 -12.08
C ALA A 91 -4.50 2.86 -11.39
N LEU A 92 -3.81 4.01 -11.34
CA LEU A 92 -2.53 4.14 -10.65
C LEU A 92 -2.67 3.93 -9.13
N SER A 93 -3.73 4.46 -8.50
CA SER A 93 -3.98 4.20 -7.08
C SER A 93 -4.27 2.73 -6.78
N GLN A 94 -4.85 2.01 -7.74
CA GLN A 94 -5.08 0.56 -7.66
C GLN A 94 -3.77 -0.22 -7.76
N LYS A 95 -2.90 0.17 -8.71
CA LYS A 95 -1.58 -0.41 -8.92
C LYS A 95 -0.56 -0.06 -7.83
N ALA A 96 -0.88 0.92 -6.99
CA ALA A 96 -0.09 1.33 -5.84
C ALA A 96 -0.22 0.41 -4.62
N LEU A 97 -1.03 -0.66 -4.71
CA LEU A 97 -1.21 -1.66 -3.66
C LEU A 97 -0.43 -2.94 -4.01
N GLY A 98 0.20 -3.55 -3.01
CA GLY A 98 0.83 -4.87 -3.11
C GLY A 98 0.33 -5.80 -2.01
N PHE A 99 -0.07 -7.02 -2.38
CA PHE A 99 -0.44 -8.13 -1.49
C PHE A 99 0.45 -9.32 -1.82
N ASN A 100 1.76 -9.08 -1.74
CA ASN A 100 2.77 -9.96 -2.30
C ASN A 100 2.96 -11.20 -1.43
N CYS A 101 2.98 -12.35 -2.07
CA CYS A 101 3.19 -13.64 -1.44
C CYS A 101 4.68 -13.86 -1.17
N LEU A 102 5.06 -14.12 0.10
CA LEU A 102 6.45 -14.42 0.43
C LEU A 102 6.69 -15.92 0.50
N ASN A 103 7.66 -16.37 -0.28
CA ASN A 103 8.19 -17.73 -0.27
C ASN A 103 9.65 -17.71 -0.71
N TYR A 104 10.56 -17.72 0.25
CA TYR A 104 12.00 -17.61 -0.01
C TYR A 104 12.61 -18.83 -0.71
N SER A 105 11.81 -19.88 -0.94
CA SER A 105 12.19 -21.06 -1.74
C SER A 105 11.76 -20.96 -3.21
N ARG A 106 11.15 -19.85 -3.65
CA ARG A 106 10.67 -19.61 -5.02
C ARG A 106 11.16 -18.25 -5.52
N ASP A 107 10.95 -17.99 -6.80
CA ASP A 107 11.20 -16.66 -7.37
C ASP A 107 10.35 -15.61 -6.64
N PRO A 108 10.94 -14.47 -6.23
CA PRO A 108 10.23 -13.45 -5.47
C PRO A 108 9.24 -12.67 -6.34
N GLU A 109 8.12 -12.27 -5.73
CA GLU A 109 7.19 -11.32 -6.35
C GLU A 109 7.77 -9.89 -6.24
N PRO A 110 7.93 -9.15 -7.35
CA PRO A 110 8.44 -7.77 -7.33
C PRO A 110 7.47 -6.84 -6.59
N SER A 111 7.92 -5.68 -6.09
CA SER A 111 7.02 -4.76 -5.38
C SER A 111 5.77 -4.39 -6.18
N LEU A 112 4.64 -4.28 -5.48
CA LEU A 112 3.32 -3.93 -6.01
C LEU A 112 2.82 -4.93 -7.07
N PHE A 113 3.04 -6.23 -6.85
CA PHE A 113 2.73 -7.25 -7.85
C PHE A 113 1.26 -7.71 -7.80
N ARG A 114 0.69 -7.88 -6.61
CA ARG A 114 -0.71 -8.28 -6.42
C ARG A 114 -1.53 -7.14 -5.85
N HIS A 115 -2.69 -6.88 -6.42
CA HIS A 115 -3.50 -5.72 -6.02
C HIS A 115 -4.72 -6.07 -5.17
N PHE A 116 -4.79 -7.31 -4.68
CA PHE A 116 -5.81 -7.79 -3.76
C PHE A 116 -5.27 -8.92 -2.87
N LEU A 117 -5.84 -9.04 -1.67
CA LEU A 117 -5.52 -10.08 -0.70
C LEU A 117 -5.96 -11.44 -1.26
N PRO A 118 -5.03 -12.38 -1.52
CA PRO A 118 -5.38 -13.72 -1.97
C PRO A 118 -6.22 -14.46 -0.91
N ASP A 119 -7.05 -15.39 -1.36
CA ASP A 119 -7.80 -16.25 -0.46
C ASP A 119 -6.87 -17.15 0.38
N LYS A 120 -7.42 -17.70 1.45
CA LYS A 120 -6.66 -18.53 2.39
C LYS A 120 -6.01 -19.75 1.73
N SER A 121 -6.69 -20.42 0.81
CA SER A 121 -6.16 -21.61 0.14
C SER A 121 -4.90 -21.25 -0.66
N TYR A 122 -4.94 -20.11 -1.36
CA TYR A 122 -3.77 -19.58 -2.05
C TYR A 122 -2.64 -19.24 -1.09
N LEU A 123 -2.93 -18.56 0.02
CA LEU A 123 -1.93 -18.18 1.02
C LEU A 123 -1.25 -19.42 1.64
N ASP A 124 -2.02 -20.42 2.03
CA ASP A 124 -1.49 -21.65 2.65
C ASP A 124 -0.60 -22.44 1.69
N GLY A 125 -0.97 -22.48 0.40
CA GLY A 125 -0.22 -23.24 -0.62
C GLY A 125 1.01 -22.53 -1.18
N ASN A 126 1.07 -21.20 -1.08
CA ASN A 126 2.08 -20.41 -1.79
C ASN A 126 2.92 -19.51 -0.88
N CYS A 127 2.38 -18.97 0.21
CA CYS A 127 2.97 -17.87 0.97
C CYS A 127 3.57 -18.37 2.30
N ARG A 128 4.56 -19.26 2.18
CA ARG A 128 5.20 -19.95 3.31
C ARG A 128 5.81 -19.00 4.34
N ASP A 129 6.29 -17.84 3.88
CA ASP A 129 6.97 -16.84 4.71
C ASP A 129 6.06 -15.64 4.99
N GLY A 130 4.74 -15.81 4.82
CA GLY A 130 3.72 -14.80 5.07
C GLY A 130 3.33 -13.99 3.83
N ILE A 131 2.53 -12.95 4.07
CA ILE A 131 2.13 -11.99 3.05
C ILE A 131 2.73 -10.62 3.35
N ARG A 132 3.25 -9.96 2.32
CA ARG A 132 3.77 -8.61 2.40
C ARG A 132 2.76 -7.63 1.82
N LEU A 133 2.17 -6.83 2.72
CA LEU A 133 1.30 -5.74 2.34
C LEU A 133 2.15 -4.52 2.04
N GLU A 134 1.89 -3.92 0.87
CA GLU A 134 2.67 -2.83 0.34
C GLU A 134 1.74 -1.70 -0.12
N LEU A 135 2.15 -0.46 0.13
CA LEU A 135 1.38 0.72 -0.28
C LEU A 135 2.34 1.83 -0.71
N MET A 136 2.27 2.20 -1.99
CA MET A 136 2.92 3.40 -2.51
C MET A 136 1.98 4.60 -2.37
N PHE A 137 2.50 5.72 -1.88
CA PHE A 137 1.75 6.97 -1.79
C PHE A 137 1.91 7.80 -3.07
N PRO A 138 0.92 8.65 -3.40
CA PRO A 138 1.07 9.64 -4.45
C PRO A 138 2.21 10.62 -4.10
N SER A 139 3.06 10.93 -5.07
CA SER A 139 4.26 11.76 -4.87
C SER A 139 4.27 13.06 -5.69
N CYS A 140 3.18 13.36 -6.40
CA CYS A 140 3.01 14.61 -7.13
C CYS A 140 2.06 15.53 -6.36
N TRP A 141 2.51 16.73 -6.03
CA TRP A 141 1.78 17.70 -5.20
C TRP A 141 1.42 18.95 -5.99
N ASN A 142 0.26 19.52 -5.67
CA ASN A 142 -0.22 20.75 -6.32
C ASN A 142 0.55 22.02 -5.93
N GLY A 143 1.51 21.91 -5.01
CA GLY A 143 2.40 23.01 -4.60
C GLY A 143 1.76 24.03 -3.67
N ARG A 144 0.51 23.82 -3.23
CA ARG A 144 -0.27 24.78 -2.45
C ARG A 144 -0.85 24.20 -1.18
N ASP A 145 -1.62 23.13 -1.29
CA ASP A 145 -2.47 22.65 -0.19
C ASP A 145 -1.72 21.59 0.63
N THR A 146 -1.54 21.82 1.93
CA THR A 146 -0.95 20.81 2.83
C THR A 146 -1.93 19.70 3.19
N ASP A 147 -3.22 19.97 3.06
CA ASP A 147 -4.30 19.01 3.26
C ASP A 147 -5.56 19.45 2.50
N THR A 148 -6.47 18.52 2.28
CA THR A 148 -7.80 18.74 1.70
C THR A 148 -8.82 17.96 2.51
N SER A 149 -10.11 18.30 2.44
CA SER A 149 -11.16 17.63 3.24
C SER A 149 -11.25 16.11 3.06
N ASN A 150 -10.75 15.57 1.95
CA ASN A 150 -10.67 14.13 1.69
C ASN A 150 -9.25 13.55 1.83
N HIS A 151 -8.28 14.36 2.25
CA HIS A 151 -6.85 14.04 2.39
C HIS A 151 -6.19 13.48 1.11
N LYS A 152 -6.77 13.75 -0.07
CA LYS A 152 -6.37 13.11 -1.34
C LYS A 152 -6.26 14.07 -2.52
N SER A 153 -7.16 15.06 -2.61
CA SER A 153 -7.28 15.87 -3.84
C SER A 153 -6.08 16.78 -4.13
N HIS A 154 -5.20 17.02 -3.15
CA HIS A 154 -3.99 17.83 -3.32
C HIS A 154 -2.76 17.04 -3.77
N VAL A 155 -2.87 15.71 -3.89
CA VAL A 155 -1.81 14.81 -4.35
C VAL A 155 -2.27 13.94 -5.53
N ALA A 156 -1.31 13.51 -6.34
CA ALA A 156 -1.52 12.61 -7.47
C ALA A 156 -0.35 11.63 -7.62
N TYR A 157 -0.63 10.48 -8.24
CA TYR A 157 0.40 9.52 -8.63
C TYR A 157 1.11 9.99 -9.90
N PRO A 158 2.43 9.80 -10.00
CA PRO A 158 3.15 9.91 -11.26
C PRO A 158 2.75 8.76 -12.19
N SER A 159 3.03 8.91 -13.50
CA SER A 159 2.52 8.01 -14.56
C SER A 159 2.88 6.53 -14.38
N LEU A 160 3.92 6.19 -13.62
CA LEU A 160 4.36 4.82 -13.35
C LEU A 160 4.29 4.44 -11.86
N VAL A 161 3.36 5.06 -11.11
CA VAL A 161 3.08 4.89 -9.68
C VAL A 161 4.20 5.38 -8.76
N MET A 162 5.42 4.84 -8.89
CA MET A 162 6.58 5.22 -8.09
C MET A 162 7.47 6.28 -8.75
N THR A 163 7.37 6.38 -10.08
CA THR A 163 8.24 7.19 -10.95
C THR A 163 7.43 7.69 -12.14
N GLY A 164 8.08 8.41 -13.06
CA GLY A 164 7.45 8.96 -14.26
C GLY A 164 7.03 10.41 -14.06
N ASP A 165 6.11 10.84 -14.91
CA ASP A 165 5.71 12.24 -15.03
C ASP A 165 4.52 12.55 -14.12
N CYS A 166 4.56 13.72 -13.50
CA CYS A 166 3.42 14.22 -12.74
C CYS A 166 2.35 14.80 -13.67
N PRO A 167 1.06 14.60 -13.35
CA PRO A 167 -0.01 15.18 -14.14
C PRO A 167 -0.03 16.71 -14.05
N VAL A 168 -0.64 17.35 -15.04
CA VAL A 168 -0.84 18.81 -15.06
C VAL A 168 -1.53 19.26 -13.77
N GLY A 169 -1.00 20.32 -13.14
CA GLY A 169 -1.48 20.83 -11.86
C GLY A 169 -0.80 20.24 -10.62
N PHE A 170 0.05 19.21 -10.77
CA PHE A 170 0.79 18.57 -9.67
C PHE A 170 2.30 18.54 -9.91
N SER A 171 2.88 19.66 -10.37
CA SER A 171 4.27 19.72 -10.84
C SER A 171 5.33 19.64 -9.73
N THR A 172 4.94 19.69 -8.45
CA THR A 172 5.90 19.60 -7.34
C THR A 172 6.06 18.16 -6.90
N GLN A 173 7.25 17.59 -7.11
CA GLN A 173 7.55 16.23 -6.65
C GLN A 173 7.92 16.21 -5.16
N LEU A 174 7.25 15.35 -4.41
CA LEU A 174 7.55 15.02 -3.01
C LEU A 174 8.39 13.74 -2.95
N PRO A 175 9.07 13.44 -1.81
CA PRO A 175 9.62 12.13 -1.58
C PRO A 175 8.53 11.07 -1.74
N GLY A 176 8.80 10.00 -2.48
CA GLY A 176 7.88 8.87 -2.55
C GLY A 176 7.85 8.15 -1.21
N LEU A 177 6.67 7.92 -0.66
CA LEU A 177 6.50 7.07 0.52
C LEU A 177 6.02 5.69 0.09
N TYR A 178 6.70 4.66 0.57
CA TYR A 178 6.33 3.28 0.35
C TYR A 178 6.32 2.55 1.68
N TYR A 179 5.18 1.98 2.03
CA TYR A 179 5.03 1.21 3.26
C TYR A 179 5.05 -0.26 2.95
N GLU A 180 5.67 -1.03 3.84
CA GLU A 180 5.81 -2.47 3.73
C GLU A 180 5.56 -3.09 5.11
N THR A 181 4.63 -4.03 5.19
CA THR A 181 4.35 -4.79 6.42
C THR A 181 4.22 -6.26 6.08
N ILE A 182 4.99 -7.11 6.75
CA ILE A 182 4.91 -8.56 6.58
C ILE A 182 4.02 -9.15 7.67
N TRP A 183 3.05 -9.97 7.29
CA TRP A 183 2.14 -10.66 8.21
C TRP A 183 2.34 -12.17 8.11
N ASN A 184 2.54 -12.84 9.24
CA ASN A 184 2.76 -14.28 9.33
C ASN A 184 1.45 -15.08 9.16
N THR A 185 0.91 -15.10 7.94
CA THR A 185 -0.31 -15.84 7.61
C THR A 185 -0.11 -17.36 7.68
N TYR A 186 1.12 -17.85 7.45
CA TYR A 186 1.43 -19.28 7.43
C TYR A 186 1.28 -19.95 8.80
N ALA A 187 1.35 -19.18 9.90
CA ALA A 187 1.03 -19.67 11.24
C ALA A 187 -0.40 -20.23 11.37
N PHE A 188 -1.31 -19.87 10.46
CA PHE A 188 -2.70 -20.30 10.44
C PHE A 188 -3.01 -21.37 9.38
N LYS A 189 -2.00 -21.95 8.73
CA LYS A 189 -2.18 -22.88 7.60
C LYS A 189 -3.05 -24.10 7.91
N ASP A 190 -2.97 -24.62 9.13
CA ASP A 190 -3.68 -25.83 9.56
C ASP A 190 -5.03 -25.53 10.24
N ARG A 191 -5.50 -24.27 10.18
CA ARG A 191 -6.73 -23.79 10.84
C ARG A 191 -7.73 -23.33 9.78
N ALA A 192 -8.98 -23.77 9.85
CA ALA A 192 -10.04 -23.26 8.96
C ALA A 192 -10.45 -21.82 9.35
N GLY A 193 -10.73 -20.98 8.34
CA GLY A 193 -11.08 -19.58 8.55
C GLY A 193 -10.79 -18.69 7.34
N LYS A 194 -10.71 -17.37 7.57
CA LYS A 194 -10.36 -16.38 6.54
C LYS A 194 -9.55 -15.24 7.13
N PHE A 195 -8.79 -14.55 6.29
CA PHE A 195 -8.13 -13.30 6.67
C PHE A 195 -9.01 -12.10 6.31
N VAL A 196 -8.97 -11.07 7.15
CA VAL A 196 -9.66 -9.79 6.93
C VAL A 196 -8.77 -8.64 7.35
N LEU A 197 -8.82 -7.53 6.62
CA LEU A 197 -8.22 -6.27 7.04
C LEU A 197 -9.05 -5.65 8.18
N SER A 198 -8.48 -4.68 8.90
CA SER A 198 -9.10 -4.03 10.07
C SER A 198 -10.43 -3.32 9.80
N ASN A 199 -10.75 -3.05 8.53
CA ASN A 199 -12.05 -2.56 8.08
C ASN A 199 -13.07 -3.68 7.80
N GLY A 200 -12.73 -4.94 8.10
CA GLY A 200 -13.53 -6.13 7.84
C GLY A 200 -13.45 -6.67 6.41
N ASP A 201 -12.56 -6.13 5.57
CA ASP A 201 -12.47 -6.49 4.15
C ASP A 201 -11.64 -7.78 3.96
N PRO A 202 -12.22 -8.87 3.41
CA PRO A 202 -11.52 -10.13 3.22
C PRO A 202 -10.66 -10.19 1.95
N THR A 203 -10.74 -9.20 1.05
CA THR A 203 -10.00 -9.23 -0.23
C THR A 203 -9.11 -8.01 -0.45
N GLY A 204 -9.15 -7.01 0.44
CA GLY A 204 -8.59 -5.69 0.16
C GLY A 204 -9.38 -4.91 -0.90
N MET A 205 -10.54 -5.46 -1.28
CA MET A 205 -11.59 -4.86 -2.08
C MET A 205 -12.93 -5.34 -1.52
N ARG A 206 -13.87 -4.44 -1.30
CA ARG A 206 -15.15 -4.80 -0.71
C ARG A 206 -16.04 -5.56 -1.73
N PRO A 207 -16.41 -6.83 -1.49
CA PRO A 207 -17.39 -7.53 -2.32
C PRO A 207 -18.75 -6.81 -2.25
N SER A 208 -19.56 -6.89 -3.31
CA SER A 208 -20.92 -6.34 -3.36
C SER A 208 -21.83 -6.94 -2.30
#